data_AF-A0A8T3BQC9-F1
#
_entry.id   AF-A0A8T3BQC9-F1
#
_cell.length_a   1.000
_cell.length_b   1.000
_cell.length_c   1.000
_cell.angle_alpha   90.00
_cell.angle_beta   90.00
_cell.angle_gamma   90.00
#
_symmetry.space_group_name_H-M   'P 1'
#
loop_
_entity.id
_entity.type
_entity.pdbx_description
1 polymer ?
#
loop_
_entity_poly.entity_id
_entity_poly.type
_entity_poly.pdbx_seq_one_letter_code
_entity_poly.pdbx_strand_id
1 'polypeptide(L)'
;MKGVLPKYFNSEWSFAQFCLPEFTRYFAAFGFGNTVMIVGMDGSFYWCNFDPMLGGQMTQLEYVRFLKWKVTNQDQPTNLRANLLNHHLATNFETGVIFL
;
A
#
# COMPACT_ATOMS: atom_id res chain seq x y z
N MET A 1 27.31 26.42 -15.82
CA MET A 1 27.70 25.54 -14.69
C MET A 1 26.75 24.35 -14.69
N LYS A 2 27.24 23.12 -14.88
CA LYS A 2 26.42 21.92 -14.70
C LYS A 2 26.21 21.75 -13.20
N GLY A 3 25.01 22.06 -12.72
CA GLY A 3 24.65 21.87 -11.31
C GLY A 3 24.85 20.40 -10.95
N VAL A 4 25.65 20.14 -9.91
CA VAL A 4 25.83 18.79 -9.39
C VAL A 4 24.54 18.44 -8.68
N LEU A 5 23.69 17.62 -9.33
CA LEU A 5 22.48 17.13 -8.68
C LEU A 5 22.94 16.37 -7.43
N PRO A 6 22.48 16.75 -6.24
CA PRO A 6 22.89 16.06 -5.03
C PRO A 6 22.58 14.57 -5.15
N LYS A 7 23.51 13.71 -4.72
CA LYS A 7 23.39 12.24 -4.88
C LYS A 7 22.06 11.67 -4.37
N TYR A 8 21.46 12.30 -3.37
CA TYR A 8 20.15 11.92 -2.82
C TYR A 8 18.99 12.05 -3.82
N PHE A 9 19.12 12.86 -4.88
CA PHE A 9 18.09 12.99 -5.92
C PHE A 9 18.11 11.84 -6.93
N ASN A 10 19.24 11.12 -7.04
CA ASN A 10 19.40 9.88 -7.80
C ASN A 10 19.37 8.62 -6.91
N SER A 11 19.18 8.79 -5.61
CA SER A 11 19.06 7.66 -4.68
C SER A 11 17.63 7.16 -4.75
N GLU A 12 17.45 5.86 -4.98
CA GLU A 12 16.15 5.19 -4.97
C GLU A 12 15.36 5.64 -3.72
N TRP A 13 14.09 6.00 -3.90
CA TRP A 13 13.27 6.64 -2.87
C TRP A 13 12.88 5.71 -1.69
N SER A 14 13.49 4.53 -1.61
CA SER A 14 13.33 3.57 -0.52
C SER A 14 14.47 2.58 -0.49
N PHE A 15 14.83 2.12 0.70
CA PHE A 15 15.71 0.97 0.90
C PHE A 15 15.05 -0.32 0.41
N ALA A 16 13.76 -0.53 0.70
CA ALA A 16 12.99 -1.67 0.19
C ALA A 16 11.53 -1.29 -0.12
N GLN A 17 10.93 -2.00 -1.06
CA GLN A 17 9.60 -1.66 -1.61
C GLN A 17 8.71 -2.89 -1.80
N PHE A 18 7.41 -2.71 -1.58
CA PHE A 18 6.38 -3.72 -1.84
C PHE A 18 5.16 -3.07 -2.51
N CYS A 19 4.73 -3.64 -3.63
CA CYS A 19 3.61 -3.11 -4.42
C CYS A 19 2.27 -3.73 -3.99
N LEU A 20 1.30 -2.87 -3.73
CA LEU A 20 -0.07 -3.17 -3.30
C LEU A 20 -1.08 -2.66 -4.34
N PRO A 21 -2.28 -3.27 -4.41
CA PRO A 21 -3.37 -2.75 -5.21
C PRO A 21 -3.81 -1.33 -4.81
N GLU A 22 -3.90 -0.40 -5.77
CA GLU A 22 -4.10 1.04 -5.55
C GLU A 22 -5.46 1.45 -4.94
N PHE A 23 -6.47 0.59 -5.05
CA PHE A 23 -7.86 0.90 -4.69
C PHE A 23 -8.22 0.63 -3.23
N THR A 24 -7.27 0.20 -2.41
CA THR A 24 -7.49 -0.11 -0.99
C THR A 24 -6.58 0.75 -0.14
N ARG A 25 -7.11 1.24 0.99
CA ARG A 25 -6.27 1.90 2.01
C ARG A 25 -5.61 0.84 2.88
N TYR A 26 -4.32 1.01 3.17
CA TYR A 26 -3.54 0.07 3.96
C TYR A 26 -2.93 0.72 5.20
N PHE A 27 -2.67 -0.11 6.20
CA PHE A 27 -1.83 0.18 7.35
C PHE A 27 -0.62 -0.75 7.30
N ALA A 28 0.56 -0.26 7.67
CA ALA A 28 1.79 -1.04 7.70
C ALA A 28 2.47 -0.94 9.07
N ALA A 29 3.10 -2.03 9.51
CA ALA A 29 3.86 -2.09 10.74
C ALA A 29 5.07 -3.02 10.59
N PHE A 30 6.13 -2.76 11.36
CA PHE A 30 7.28 -3.65 11.44
C PHE A 30 6.96 -4.87 12.30
N GLY A 31 7.26 -6.06 11.79
CA GLY A 31 7.17 -7.32 12.51
C GLY A 31 8.47 -7.67 13.23
N PHE A 32 8.57 -8.93 13.67
CA PHE A 32 9.83 -9.48 14.18
C PHE A 32 10.77 -9.83 13.02
N GLY A 33 12.07 -9.58 13.19
CA GLY A 33 13.06 -9.74 12.13
C GLY A 33 12.95 -8.66 11.04
N ASN A 34 13.27 -9.01 9.80
CA ASN A 34 13.25 -8.06 8.68
C ASN A 34 11.90 -8.10 7.96
N THR A 35 10.81 -8.03 8.73
CA THR A 35 9.47 -8.22 8.18
C THR A 35 8.58 -6.99 8.34
N VAL A 36 7.65 -6.83 7.40
CA VAL A 36 6.60 -5.81 7.41
C VAL A 36 5.25 -6.51 7.30
N MET A 37 4.32 -6.14 8.17
CA MET A 37 2.94 -6.58 8.13
C MET A 37 2.08 -5.45 7.57
N ILE A 38 1.18 -5.78 6.65
CA ILE A 38 0.35 -4.83 5.93
C ILE A 38 -1.10 -5.29 6.02
N VAL A 39 -2.00 -4.40 6.43
CA VAL A 39 -3.44 -4.68 6.55
C VAL A 39 -4.22 -3.71 5.67
N GLY A 40 -4.97 -4.22 4.70
CA GLY A 40 -5.89 -3.45 3.87
C GLY A 40 -7.29 -3.37 4.46
N MET A 41 -7.99 -2.25 4.19
CA MET A 41 -9.38 -2.06 4.61
C MET A 41 -10.37 -3.06 4.00
N ASP A 42 -10.00 -3.72 2.90
CA ASP A 42 -10.76 -4.82 2.29
C ASP A 42 -10.58 -6.16 3.04
N GLY A 43 -9.84 -6.16 4.16
CA GLY A 43 -9.51 -7.34 4.93
C GLY A 43 -8.36 -8.16 4.35
N SER A 44 -7.58 -7.61 3.42
CA SER A 44 -6.30 -8.19 3.00
C SER A 44 -5.25 -8.03 4.09
N PHE A 45 -4.45 -9.06 4.28
CA PHE A 45 -3.28 -9.09 5.15
C PHE A 45 -2.11 -9.61 4.34
N TYR A 46 -1.01 -8.88 4.36
CA TYR A 46 0.24 -9.27 3.74
C TYR A 46 1.33 -9.31 4.81
N TRP A 47 2.12 -10.37 4.78
CA TRP A 47 3.36 -10.45 5.54
C TRP A 47 4.51 -10.48 4.54
N CYS A 48 5.39 -9.49 4.62
CA CYS A 48 6.50 -9.30 3.69
C CYS A 48 7.83 -9.39 4.43
N ASN A 49 8.87 -9.86 3.77
CA ASN A 49 10.25 -9.87 4.24
C ASN A 49 11.11 -9.01 3.31
N PHE A 50 12.04 -8.24 3.87
CA PHE A 50 13.01 -7.46 3.11
C PHE A 50 14.44 -7.94 3.39
N ASP A 51 15.32 -7.80 2.41
CA ASP A 51 16.75 -8.08 2.59
C ASP A 51 17.38 -6.91 3.37
N PRO A 52 17.92 -7.13 4.58
CA PRO A 52 18.49 -6.05 5.40
C PRO A 52 19.85 -5.53 4.87
N MET A 53 20.47 -6.22 3.91
CA MET A 53 21.76 -5.87 3.32
C MET A 53 21.60 -5.21 1.97
N LEU A 54 20.75 -5.78 1.10
CA LEU A 54 20.56 -5.33 -0.28
C LEU A 54 19.30 -4.50 -0.47
N GLY A 55 18.31 -4.60 0.42
CA GLY A 55 17.03 -3.95 0.27
C GLY A 55 16.27 -4.43 -0.98
N GLY A 56 15.68 -3.49 -1.73
CA GLY A 56 15.01 -3.75 -3.00
C GLY A 56 13.58 -4.27 -2.87
N GLN A 57 13.16 -5.13 -3.79
CA GLN A 57 11.80 -5.69 -3.79
C GLN A 57 11.60 -6.66 -2.63
N MET A 58 10.60 -6.40 -1.80
CA MET A 58 10.23 -7.27 -0.69
C MET A 58 9.58 -8.57 -1.19
N THR A 59 9.80 -9.66 -0.46
CA THR A 59 9.18 -10.97 -0.73
C THR A 59 7.92 -11.14 0.11
N GLN A 60 6.79 -11.48 -0.50
CA GLN A 60 5.58 -11.86 0.23
C GLN A 60 5.76 -13.25 0.87
N LEU A 61 5.73 -13.32 2.19
CA LEU A 61 5.71 -14.56 2.98
C LEU A 61 4.30 -15.14 3.09
N GLU A 62 3.31 -14.30 3.39
CA GLU A 62 1.93 -14.72 3.60
C GLU A 62 0.93 -13.70 3.03
N TYR A 63 -0.20 -14.21 2.54
CA TYR A 63 -1.36 -13.42 2.19
C TYR A 63 -2.64 -14.08 2.70
N VAL A 64 -3.44 -13.32 3.45
CA VAL A 64 -4.73 -13.77 3.96
C VAL A 64 -5.78 -12.69 3.69
N ARG A 65 -6.95 -13.09 3.19
CA ARG A 65 -8.12 -12.21 3.17
C ARG A 65 -9.15 -12.69 4.18
N PHE A 66 -9.31 -11.96 5.28
CA PHE A 66 -10.16 -12.38 6.40
C PHE A 66 -11.58 -11.82 6.32
N LEU A 67 -11.82 -10.73 5.58
CA LEU A 67 -13.18 -10.25 5.32
C LEU A 67 -13.79 -10.97 4.11
N LYS A 68 -14.94 -11.61 4.33
CA LYS A 68 -15.79 -12.16 3.27
C LYS A 68 -17.03 -11.29 3.17
N TRP A 69 -17.14 -10.51 2.10
CA TRP A 69 -18.39 -9.82 1.81
C TRP A 69 -19.42 -10.87 1.34
N LYS A 70 -20.59 -10.89 1.97
CA LYS A 70 -21.75 -11.56 1.38
C LYS A 70 -22.44 -10.51 0.52
N VAL A 71 -22.61 -10.76 -0.78
CA VAL A 71 -23.70 -10.08 -1.50
C VAL A 71 -24.97 -10.55 -0.80
N THR A 72 -25.56 -9.73 0.06
CA THR A 72 -26.97 -9.93 0.36
C THR A 72 -27.69 -9.34 -0.84
N ASN A 73 -28.45 -10.16 -1.58
CA ASN A 73 -29.30 -9.72 -2.70
C ASN A 73 -30.47 -8.86 -2.18
N GLN A 74 -30.19 -7.77 -1.46
CA GLN A 74 -31.18 -6.80 -0.99
C GLN A 74 -30.76 -5.33 -1.20
N ASP A 75 -29.50 -5.03 -1.51
CA ASP A 75 -29.08 -3.65 -1.80
C ASP A 75 -28.98 -3.41 -3.31
N GLN A 76 -30.14 -3.27 -3.97
CA GLN A 76 -30.21 -2.62 -5.28
C GLN A 76 -29.88 -1.12 -5.08
N PRO A 77 -28.84 -0.55 -5.72
CA PRO A 77 -28.48 0.84 -5.50
C PRO A 77 -29.35 1.73 -6.39
N THR A 78 -30.42 2.30 -5.83
CA THR A 78 -31.01 3.51 -6.40
C THR A 78 -30.11 4.70 -6.07
N ASN A 79 -29.43 5.21 -7.11
CA ASN A 79 -28.98 6.60 -7.22
C ASN A 79 -27.81 7.10 -6.34
N LEU A 80 -26.74 6.34 -6.16
CA LEU A 80 -25.51 6.83 -5.50
C LEU A 80 -24.50 7.53 -6.42
N ARG A 81 -24.83 7.79 -7.70
CA ARG A 81 -23.93 8.48 -8.63
C ARG A 81 -23.65 9.97 -8.32
N ALA A 82 -24.32 10.57 -7.33
CA ALA A 82 -24.19 12.01 -7.08
C ALA A 82 -23.27 12.41 -5.90
N ASN A 83 -22.83 11.48 -5.03
CA ASN A 83 -22.12 11.84 -3.80
C ASN A 83 -20.60 11.58 -3.79
N LEU A 84 -20.03 11.07 -4.89
CA LEU A 84 -18.60 10.78 -4.97
C LEU A 84 -17.72 11.96 -5.41
N LEU A 85 -18.29 13.14 -5.69
CA LEU A 85 -17.52 14.27 -6.21
C LEU A 85 -17.14 15.35 -5.19
N ASN A 86 -17.63 15.32 -3.95
CA ASN A 86 -17.51 16.49 -3.04
C ASN A 86 -16.83 16.27 -1.69
N HIS A 87 -16.19 15.14 -1.42
CA HIS A 87 -15.39 14.96 -0.21
C HIS A 87 -14.12 14.16 -0.51
N HIS A 88 -13.03 14.86 -0.87
CA HIS A 88 -11.69 14.70 -0.27
C HIS A 88 -10.61 15.35 -1.15
N LEU A 89 -10.47 16.65 -1.01
CA LEU A 89 -9.15 17.27 -1.00
C LEU A 89 -8.49 16.88 0.34
N ALA A 90 -7.70 15.81 0.37
CA ALA A 90 -6.66 15.57 1.37
C ALA A 90 -5.88 14.29 1.02
N THR A 91 -4.56 14.43 0.96
CA THR A 91 -3.53 13.38 0.83
C THR A 91 -3.54 12.56 -0.45
N ASN A 92 -2.78 13.05 -1.43
CA ASN A 92 -2.23 12.23 -2.50
C ASN A 92 -1.26 11.21 -1.86
N PHE A 93 -1.73 10.00 -1.58
CA PHE A 93 -0.90 8.80 -1.49
C PHE A 93 -1.18 8.00 -2.76
N GLU A 94 -0.63 8.46 -3.88
CA GLU A 94 -0.88 7.92 -5.22
C GLU A 94 -0.04 6.68 -5.56
N THR A 95 0.76 6.17 -4.62
CA THR A 95 1.54 4.96 -4.84
C THR A 95 1.14 3.93 -3.81
N GLY A 96 0.54 2.82 -4.26
CA GLY A 96 0.39 1.59 -3.50
C GLY A 96 1.73 0.94 -3.17
N VAL A 97 2.75 1.72 -2.85
CA VAL A 97 4.11 1.25 -2.57
C VAL A 97 4.43 1.63 -1.14
N ILE A 98 4.70 0.63 -0.31
CA ILE A 98 5.28 0.86 1.02
C ILE A 98 6.77 1.00 0.84
N PHE A 99 7.28 2.18 1.16
CA PHE A 99 8.70 2.52 1.16
C PHE A 99 9.26 2.32 2.57
N LEU A 100 10.31 1.49 2.67
CA LEU A 100 11.15 1.32 3.85
C LEU A 100 12.41 2.19 3.75
#